data_AF-I0R5K7-F1
#
_entry.id   AF-I0R5K7-F1
#
_cell.length_a   1.000
_cell.length_b   1.000
_cell.length_c   1.000
_cell.angle_alpha   90.00
_cell.angle_beta   90.00
_cell.angle_gamma   90.00
#
_symmetry.space_group_name_H-M   'P 1'
#
loop_
_entity.id
_entity.type
_entity.pdbx_description
1 polymer ?
#
loop_
_entity_poly.entity_id
_entity_poly.type
_entity_poly.pdbx_seq_one_letter_code
_entity_poly.pdbx_strand_id
1 'polypeptide(L)'
;MWKLSIERLSLYLKAKKEYDDLKEYYDKTLKEAEQEHLYSLKAVRYDGAKVDGGQHTDIADKIAIYEEWREQTDKHCEFWLDYRNRDMNFKKEVVEKYINVEVPWLSRVFDNYEQWKSCNVSLLQGILRLKYLELKSDKDIAADLKITA
;
A
#
# COMPACT_ATOMS: atom_id res chain seq x y z
N MET A 1 -4.18 -29.75 9.06
CA MET A 1 -5.41 -28.92 8.97
C MET A 1 -5.72 -28.73 7.49
N TRP A 2 -6.68 -29.46 6.92
CA TRP A 2 -6.94 -29.51 5.46
C TRP A 2 -7.92 -28.42 5.03
N LYS A 3 -7.60 -27.19 5.44
CA LYS A 3 -8.39 -25.98 5.24
C LYS A 3 -7.63 -25.03 4.32
N LEU A 4 -8.35 -24.05 3.77
CA LEU A 4 -7.73 -22.93 3.07
C LEU A 4 -6.65 -22.28 3.94
N SER A 5 -5.53 -21.94 3.33
CA SER A 5 -4.44 -21.24 3.99
C SER A 5 -4.76 -19.76 4.08
N ILE A 6 -5.31 -19.35 5.23
CA ILE A 6 -5.58 -17.93 5.54
C ILE A 6 -4.29 -17.11 5.45
N GLU A 7 -3.16 -17.68 5.87
CA GLU A 7 -1.85 -17.03 5.78
C GLU A 7 -1.51 -16.66 4.32
N ARG A 8 -1.63 -17.62 3.39
CA ARG A 8 -1.38 -17.37 1.97
C ARG A 8 -2.37 -16.38 1.38
N LEU A 9 -3.64 -16.50 1.72
CA LEU A 9 -4.69 -15.58 1.25
C LEU A 9 -4.47 -14.15 1.77
N SER A 10 -3.91 -13.99 2.97
CA SER A 10 -3.69 -12.69 3.61
C SER A 10 -2.39 -12.00 3.17
N LEU A 11 -1.53 -12.66 2.37
CA LEU A 11 -0.24 -12.10 1.95
C LEU A 11 -0.40 -10.76 1.23
N TYR A 12 -1.29 -10.70 0.24
CA TYR A 12 -1.53 -9.46 -0.50
C TYR A 12 -2.19 -8.38 0.37
N LEU A 13 -3.15 -8.75 1.23
CA LEU A 13 -3.79 -7.82 2.15
C LEU A 13 -2.75 -7.10 3.04
N LYS A 14 -1.81 -7.89 3.59
CA LYS A 14 -0.75 -7.36 4.45
C LYS A 14 0.20 -6.44 3.65
N ALA A 15 0.66 -6.89 2.49
CA ALA A 15 1.57 -6.10 1.67
C ALA A 15 0.93 -4.80 1.16
N LYS A 16 -0.36 -4.86 0.79
CA LYS A 16 -1.11 -3.67 0.39
C LYS A 16 -1.24 -2.67 1.54
N LYS A 17 -1.57 -3.14 2.74
CA LYS A 17 -1.62 -2.27 3.92
C LYS A 17 -0.25 -1.61 4.17
N GLU A 18 0.84 -2.38 4.14
CA GLU A 18 2.18 -1.82 4.32
C GLU A 18 2.54 -0.77 3.27
N TYR A 19 2.11 -0.96 2.01
CA TYR A 19 2.27 0.04 0.95
C TYR A 19 1.43 1.30 1.21
N ASP A 20 0.15 1.13 1.52
CA ASP A 20 -0.78 2.24 1.76
C ASP A 20 -0.34 3.05 3.00
N ASP A 21 0.06 2.40 4.10
CA ASP A 21 0.57 3.03 5.32
C ASP A 21 1.87 3.82 5.03
N LEU A 22 2.79 3.25 4.24
CA LEU A 22 4.04 3.92 3.86
C LEU A 22 3.77 5.16 3.00
N LYS A 23 2.83 5.04 2.05
CA LYS A 23 2.42 6.15 1.18
C LYS A 23 1.80 7.28 1.99
N GLU A 24 0.89 6.95 2.91
CA GLU A 24 0.27 7.94 3.80
C GLU A 24 1.32 8.64 4.68
N TYR A 25 2.28 7.89 5.22
CA TYR A 25 3.38 8.44 5.99
C TYR A 25 4.18 9.46 5.18
N TYR A 26 4.61 9.13 3.95
CA TYR A 26 5.34 10.06 3.10
C TYR A 26 4.50 11.27 2.69
N ASP A 27 3.24 11.06 2.30
CA ASP A 27 2.33 12.16 1.93
C ASP A 27 2.13 13.15 3.09
N LYS A 28 2.15 12.67 4.34
CA LYS A 28 2.06 13.50 5.53
C LYS A 28 3.39 14.19 5.87
N THR A 29 4.48 13.43 5.95
CA THR A 29 5.79 13.94 6.36
C THR A 29 6.32 14.97 5.35
N LEU A 30 6.11 14.77 4.05
CA LEU A 30 6.49 15.74 3.02
C LEU A 30 5.72 17.05 3.20
N LYS A 31 4.40 17.00 3.44
CA LYS A 31 3.60 18.20 3.68
C LYS A 31 4.03 18.97 4.93
N GLU A 32 4.32 18.26 6.02
CA GLU A 32 4.78 18.89 7.28
C GLU A 32 6.14 19.56 7.10
N ALA A 33 7.10 18.89 6.47
CA ALA A 33 8.42 19.44 6.21
C ALA A 33 8.37 20.62 5.22
N GLU A 34 7.57 20.54 4.17
CA GLU A 34 7.32 21.66 3.25
C GLU A 34 6.78 22.89 4.00
N GLN A 35 5.84 22.68 4.92
CA GLN A 35 5.25 23.77 5.70
C GLN A 35 6.26 24.40 6.66
N GLU A 36 7.10 23.61 7.32
CA GLU A 36 8.18 24.09 8.18
C GLU A 36 9.22 24.90 7.39
N HIS A 37 9.66 24.38 6.24
CA HIS A 37 10.61 25.08 5.36
C HIS A 37 10.03 26.38 4.80
N LEU A 38 8.76 26.39 4.36
CA LEU A 38 8.07 27.60 3.91
C LEU A 38 7.94 28.64 5.04
N TYR A 39 7.70 28.21 6.27
CA TYR A 39 7.66 29.09 7.44
C TYR A 39 9.04 29.71 7.71
N SER A 40 10.10 28.89 7.71
CA SER A 40 11.49 29.34 7.87
C SER A 40 11.89 30.36 6.79
N LEU A 41 11.59 30.08 5.52
CA LEU A 41 11.86 31.01 4.42
C LEU A 41 11.09 32.34 4.54
N LYS A 42 9.84 32.30 5.02
CA LYS A 42 9.03 33.50 5.29
C LYS A 42 9.60 34.31 6.46
N ALA A 43 10.05 33.66 7.53
CA ALA A 43 10.68 34.33 8.67
C ALA A 43 11.96 35.05 8.25
N VAL A 44 12.81 34.40 7.45
CA VAL A 44 14.04 35.02 6.92
C VAL A 44 13.74 36.22 6.02
N ARG A 45 12.67 36.18 5.20
CA ARG A 45 12.22 37.35 4.42
C ARG A 45 11.76 38.52 5.29
N TYR A 46 11.14 38.27 6.43
CA TYR A 46 10.70 39.32 7.36
C TYR A 46 11.87 39.97 8.10
N ASP A 47 12.87 39.18 8.51
CA ASP A 47 14.07 39.70 9.20
C ASP A 47 15.05 40.40 8.25
N GLY A 48 15.15 39.92 7.00
CA GLY A 48 15.98 40.54 5.95
C GLY A 48 15.50 41.92 5.47
N ALA A 49 14.25 42.32 5.79
CA ALA A 49 13.74 43.66 5.48
C ALA A 49 14.36 44.78 6.36
N LYS A 50 15.24 44.45 7.32
CA LYS A 50 15.87 45.41 8.24
C LYS A 50 17.37 45.64 8.07
N VAL A 51 18.06 45.00 7.13
CA VAL A 51 19.52 45.13 7.03
C VAL A 51 19.98 45.40 5.60
N ASP A 52 20.17 46.68 5.29
CA ASP A 52 20.98 47.14 4.16
C ASP A 52 22.39 46.53 4.28
N GLY A 53 22.80 45.72 3.29
CA GLY A 53 24.22 45.60 2.95
C GLY A 53 24.92 44.23 2.99
N GLY A 54 24.30 43.08 3.27
CA GLY A 54 25.09 41.83 3.26
C GLY A 54 24.42 40.45 3.41
N GLN A 55 23.09 40.35 3.50
CA GLN A 55 22.40 39.09 3.88
C GLN A 55 21.84 38.22 2.74
N HIS A 56 21.98 38.63 1.47
CA HIS A 56 21.38 37.88 0.34
C HIS A 56 21.97 36.48 0.13
N THR A 57 23.20 36.23 0.57
CA THR A 57 23.86 34.91 0.48
C THR A 57 23.18 33.87 1.39
N ASP A 58 22.70 34.25 2.58
CA ASP A 58 22.08 33.34 3.56
C ASP A 58 20.71 32.78 3.08
N ILE A 59 19.94 33.55 2.31
CA ILE A 59 18.67 33.08 1.75
C ILE A 59 18.90 32.09 0.60
N ALA A 60 19.86 32.39 -0.28
CA ALA A 60 20.19 31.51 -1.39
C ALA A 60 20.74 30.17 -0.90
N ASP A 61 21.61 30.19 0.12
CA ASP A 61 22.14 28.98 0.75
C ASP A 61 21.03 28.15 1.41
N LYS A 62 20.08 28.80 2.09
CA LYS A 62 18.91 28.11 2.69
C LYS A 62 17.98 27.49 1.65
N ILE A 63 17.80 28.14 0.49
CA ILE A 63 17.03 27.58 -0.63
C ILE A 63 17.76 26.38 -1.21
N ALA A 64 19.07 26.48 -1.45
CA ALA A 64 19.87 25.38 -2.00
C ALA A 64 19.86 24.14 -1.08
N ILE A 65 20.03 24.33 0.23
CA ILE A 65 19.95 23.24 1.22
C ILE A 65 18.56 22.57 1.19
N TYR A 66 17.49 23.37 1.06
CA TYR A 66 16.14 22.83 0.96
C TYR A 66 15.93 22.02 -0.33
N GLU A 67 16.37 22.54 -1.47
CA GLU A 67 16.27 21.85 -2.76
C GLU A 67 17.05 20.53 -2.74
N GLU A 68 18.26 20.52 -2.18
CA GLU A 68 19.06 19.31 -2.01
C GLU A 68 18.37 18.30 -1.08
N TRP A 69 17.87 18.75 0.08
CA TRP A 69 17.13 17.90 1.01
C TRP A 69 15.87 17.31 0.35
N ARG A 70 15.13 18.12 -0.40
CA ARG A 70 13.92 17.68 -1.09
C ARG A 70 14.24 16.65 -2.17
N GLU A 71 15.26 16.89 -2.99
CA GLU A 71 15.70 15.94 -4.01
C GLU A 71 16.13 14.59 -3.41
N GLN A 72 16.86 14.61 -2.30
CA GLN A 72 17.26 13.38 -1.60
C GLN A 72 16.06 12.66 -0.98
N THR A 73 15.13 13.40 -0.39
CA THR A 73 13.92 12.86 0.25
C THR A 73 13.00 12.24 -0.79
N ASP A 74 12.76 12.92 -1.92
CA ASP A 74 11.91 12.42 -3.01
C ASP A 74 12.47 11.11 -3.57
N LYS A 75 13.78 11.05 -3.86
CA LYS A 75 14.45 9.82 -4.31
C LYS A 75 14.31 8.67 -3.31
N HIS A 76 14.42 8.97 -2.02
CA HIS A 76 14.26 7.97 -0.97
C HIS A 76 12.83 7.44 -0.91
N CYS A 77 11.84 8.33 -0.96
CA CYS A 77 10.42 7.99 -0.99
C CYS A 77 10.08 7.16 -2.22
N GLU A 78 10.51 7.58 -3.40
CA GLU A 78 10.32 6.86 -4.67
C GLU A 78 10.88 5.44 -4.60
N PHE A 79 12.11 5.28 -4.10
CA PHE A 79 12.73 3.96 -3.96
C PHE A 79 11.92 3.01 -3.10
N TRP A 80 11.51 3.44 -1.90
CA TRP A 80 10.78 2.58 -0.98
C TRP A 80 9.35 2.30 -1.43
N LEU A 81 8.67 3.28 -2.04
CA LEU A 81 7.35 3.08 -2.62
C LEU A 81 7.42 2.09 -3.79
N ASP A 82 8.40 2.20 -4.67
CA ASP A 82 8.59 1.24 -5.76
C ASP A 82 8.89 -0.17 -5.21
N TYR A 83 9.79 -0.28 -4.23
CA TYR A 83 10.10 -1.55 -3.58
C TYR A 83 8.84 -2.21 -2.97
N ARG A 84 8.04 -1.45 -2.20
CA ARG A 84 6.80 -1.97 -1.59
C ARG A 84 5.73 -2.28 -2.62
N ASN A 85 5.61 -1.50 -3.68
CA ASN A 85 4.70 -1.78 -4.78
C ASN A 85 5.06 -3.10 -5.49
N ARG A 86 6.35 -3.34 -5.74
CA ARG A 86 6.83 -4.61 -6.32
C ARG A 86 6.52 -5.80 -5.42
N ASP A 87 6.80 -5.69 -4.11
CA ASP A 87 6.46 -6.77 -3.16
C ASP A 87 4.95 -7.01 -3.10
N MET A 88 4.14 -5.95 -3.04
CA MET A 88 2.67 -6.05 -3.09
C MET A 88 2.19 -6.79 -4.33
N ASN A 89 2.69 -6.44 -5.51
CA ASN A 89 2.33 -7.11 -6.77
C ASN A 89 2.75 -8.58 -6.78
N PHE A 90 3.95 -8.89 -6.30
CA PHE A 90 4.40 -10.28 -6.15
C PHE A 90 3.49 -11.08 -5.20
N LYS A 91 3.10 -10.51 -4.04
CA LYS A 91 2.15 -11.18 -3.12
C LYS A 91 0.78 -11.37 -3.76
N LYS A 92 0.32 -10.41 -4.58
CA LYS A 92 -0.92 -10.53 -5.35
C LYS A 92 -0.89 -11.74 -6.27
N GLU A 93 0.18 -11.91 -7.04
CA GLU A 93 0.37 -13.06 -7.94
C GLU A 93 0.38 -14.39 -7.17
N VAL A 94 1.01 -14.44 -5.99
CA VAL A 94 1.02 -15.63 -5.13
C VAL A 94 -0.41 -15.98 -4.69
N VAL A 95 -1.19 -15.00 -4.27
CA VAL A 95 -2.59 -15.21 -3.85
C VAL A 95 -3.46 -15.63 -5.03
N GLU A 96 -3.30 -14.99 -6.19
CA GLU A 96 -4.00 -15.36 -7.42
C GLU A 96 -3.70 -16.81 -7.83
N LYS A 97 -2.43 -17.21 -7.81
CA LYS A 97 -2.02 -18.59 -8.09
C LYS A 97 -2.64 -19.57 -7.09
N TYR A 98 -2.64 -19.23 -5.80
CA TYR A 98 -3.24 -20.07 -4.77
C TYR A 98 -4.73 -20.29 -5.04
N ILE A 99 -5.48 -19.22 -5.30
CA ILE A 99 -6.92 -19.28 -5.58
C ILE A 99 -7.19 -20.05 -6.89
N ASN A 100 -6.43 -19.79 -7.95
CA ASN A 100 -6.74 -20.28 -9.29
C ASN A 100 -6.26 -21.71 -9.54
N VAL A 101 -5.17 -22.13 -8.89
CA VAL A 101 -4.51 -23.41 -9.15
C VAL A 101 -4.64 -24.35 -7.95
N GLU A 102 -4.27 -23.87 -6.76
CA GLU A 102 -4.17 -24.75 -5.60
C GLU A 102 -5.54 -25.07 -4.99
N VAL A 103 -6.46 -24.12 -4.92
CA VAL A 103 -7.82 -24.39 -4.39
C VAL A 103 -8.56 -25.48 -5.18
N PRO A 104 -8.62 -25.45 -6.54
CA PRO A 104 -9.18 -26.56 -7.31
C PRO A 104 -8.46 -27.89 -7.11
N TRP A 105 -7.12 -27.86 -7.02
CA TRP A 105 -6.33 -29.06 -6.78
C TRP A 105 -6.64 -29.67 -5.41
N LEU A 106 -6.71 -28.85 -4.35
CA LEU A 106 -7.11 -29.28 -3.01
C LEU A 106 -8.50 -29.91 -3.02
N SER A 107 -9.47 -29.28 -3.69
CA SER A 107 -10.82 -29.84 -3.79
C SER A 107 -10.86 -31.21 -4.46
N ARG A 108 -10.00 -31.47 -5.44
CA ARG A 108 -9.92 -32.78 -6.14
C ARG A 108 -9.23 -33.83 -5.28
N VAL A 109 -8.12 -33.48 -4.64
CA VAL A 109 -7.35 -34.42 -3.81
C VAL A 109 -8.11 -34.80 -2.54
N PHE A 110 -8.92 -33.90 -2.02
CA PHE A 110 -9.66 -34.08 -0.76
C PHE A 110 -11.17 -34.23 -0.95
N ASP A 111 -11.63 -34.65 -2.13
CA ASP A 111 -13.05 -34.81 -2.48
C ASP A 111 -13.82 -35.78 -1.55
N ASN A 112 -13.11 -36.72 -0.93
CA ASN A 112 -13.65 -37.67 0.04
C ASN A 112 -13.98 -37.05 1.40
N TYR A 113 -13.54 -35.80 1.66
CA TYR A 113 -13.81 -35.10 2.91
C TYR A 113 -15.05 -34.22 2.80
N GLU A 114 -15.90 -34.24 3.85
CA GLU A 114 -17.17 -33.51 3.90
C GLU A 114 -17.06 -32.03 3.47
N GLN A 115 -15.97 -31.36 3.86
CA GLN A 115 -15.73 -29.95 3.57
C GLN A 115 -15.53 -29.67 2.06
N TRP A 116 -15.08 -30.65 1.29
CA TRP A 116 -14.76 -30.53 -0.13
C TRP A 116 -15.73 -31.30 -1.04
N LYS A 117 -16.36 -32.36 -0.53
CA LYS A 117 -17.23 -33.30 -1.26
C LYS A 117 -18.39 -32.63 -2.02
N SER A 118 -18.91 -31.52 -1.52
CA SER A 118 -19.97 -30.74 -2.13
C SER A 118 -19.56 -29.28 -2.40
N CYS A 119 -18.27 -28.98 -2.33
CA CYS A 119 -17.77 -27.62 -2.48
C CYS A 119 -17.99 -27.13 -3.92
N ASN A 120 -18.73 -26.04 -4.08
CA ASN A 120 -18.76 -25.30 -5.34
C ASN A 120 -17.46 -24.51 -5.48
N VAL A 121 -16.44 -25.13 -6.07
CA VAL A 121 -15.10 -24.55 -6.22
C VAL A 121 -15.15 -23.21 -6.96
N SER A 122 -15.96 -23.09 -8.01
CA SER A 122 -16.08 -21.84 -8.78
C SER A 122 -16.63 -20.70 -7.92
N LEU A 123 -17.66 -20.98 -7.11
CA LEU A 123 -18.21 -20.00 -6.17
C LEU A 123 -17.18 -19.63 -5.10
N LEU A 124 -16.48 -20.63 -4.55
CA LEU A 124 -15.43 -20.40 -3.55
C LEU A 124 -14.31 -19.51 -4.11
N GLN A 125 -13.83 -19.79 -5.33
CA GLN A 125 -12.83 -18.95 -5.99
C GLN A 125 -13.34 -17.51 -6.17
N GLY A 126 -14.61 -17.34 -6.56
CA GLY A 126 -15.25 -16.03 -6.63
C GLY A 126 -15.21 -15.28 -5.31
N ILE A 127 -15.66 -15.91 -4.21
CA ILE A 127 -15.62 -15.33 -2.86
C ILE A 127 -14.19 -14.94 -2.47
N LEU A 128 -13.21 -15.83 -2.70
CA LEU A 128 -11.82 -15.59 -2.32
C LEU A 128 -11.21 -14.43 -3.09
N ARG A 129 -11.48 -14.28 -4.39
CA ARG A 129 -10.99 -13.13 -5.18
C ARG A 129 -11.60 -11.83 -4.67
N LEU A 130 -12.92 -11.78 -4.47
CA LEU A 130 -13.60 -10.58 -3.98
C LEU A 130 -13.07 -10.16 -2.60
N LYS A 131 -12.87 -11.11 -1.70
CA LYS A 131 -12.39 -10.86 -0.35
C LYS A 131 -10.91 -10.47 -0.30
N TYR A 132 -10.06 -11.26 -0.95
CA TYR A 132 -8.61 -11.17 -0.74
C TYR A 132 -7.87 -10.38 -1.82
N LEU A 133 -8.45 -10.17 -3.01
CA LEU A 133 -7.82 -9.38 -4.09
C LEU A 133 -8.54 -8.05 -4.34
N GLU A 134 -9.87 -8.03 -4.22
CA GLU A 134 -10.69 -6.81 -4.39
C GLU A 134 -11.04 -6.12 -3.06
N LEU A 135 -10.70 -6.73 -1.91
CA LEU A 135 -10.88 -6.15 -0.57
C LEU A 135 -12.35 -5.81 -0.23
N LYS A 136 -13.31 -6.52 -0.82
CA LYS A 136 -14.73 -6.28 -0.55
C LYS A 136 -15.11 -6.79 0.84
N SER A 137 -16.07 -6.09 1.47
CA SER A 137 -16.64 -6.54 2.73
C SER A 137 -17.48 -7.80 2.52
N ASP A 138 -17.67 -8.60 3.56
CA ASP A 138 -18.52 -9.80 3.47
C ASP A 138 -19.96 -9.47 3.03
N LYS A 139 -20.44 -8.26 3.37
CA LYS A 139 -21.75 -7.75 2.93
C LYS A 139 -21.79 -7.48 1.43
N ASP A 140 -20.75 -6.84 0.89
CA ASP A 140 -20.67 -6.53 -0.54
C ASP A 140 -20.49 -7.81 -1.36
N ILE A 141 -19.72 -8.78 -0.84
CA ILE A 141 -19.56 -10.10 -1.46
C ILE A 141 -20.89 -10.84 -1.54
N ALA A 142 -21.66 -10.86 -0.45
CA ALA A 142 -22.97 -11.51 -0.42
C ALA A 142 -23.94 -10.87 -1.44
N ALA A 143 -23.92 -9.54 -1.54
CA ALA A 143 -24.71 -8.80 -2.52
C ALA A 143 -24.27 -9.11 -3.97
N ASP A 144 -22.97 -9.04 -4.26
CA ASP A 144 -22.40 -9.29 -5.59
C ASP A 144 -22.69 -10.72 -6.09
N LEU A 145 -22.59 -11.69 -5.18
CA LEU A 145 -22.81 -13.10 -5.51
C LEU A 145 -24.27 -13.54 -5.39
N LYS A 146 -25.19 -12.61 -5.04
CA LYS A 146 -26.61 -12.89 -4.81
C LYS A 146 -26.83 -14.06 -3.85
N ILE A 147 -25.96 -14.18 -2.85
CA ILE A 147 -26.09 -15.19 -1.79
C ILE A 147 -27.15 -14.64 -0.85
N THR A 148 -28.39 -15.08 -1.03
CA THR A 148 -29.48 -14.78 -0.09
C THR A 148 -29.17 -15.42 1.26
N ALA A 149 -29.23 -14.62 2.32
CA ALA A 149 -29.17 -15.09 3.71
C ALA A 149 -30.37 -15.96 4.07
#